data_AF-A0AAU0ME72-F1
#
_entry.id   AF-A0AAU0ME72-F1
#
_cell.length_a   1.000
_cell.length_b   1.000
_cell.length_c   1.000
_cell.angle_alpha   90.00
_cell.angle_beta   90.00
_cell.angle_gamma   90.00
#
_symmetry.space_group_name_H-M   'P 1'
#
loop_
_entity.id
_entity.type
_entity.pdbx_description
1 polymer ?
#
loop_
_entity_poly.entity_id
_entity_poly.type
_entity_poly.pdbx_seq_one_letter_code
_entity_poly.pdbx_strand_id
1 'polypeptide(L)' 'MSGDAAPEDRPAPSIEVRRGTPTVDELAALIAVVSEAYAAEASSATAPEETRPSAWARSARGLRRPLDRGAGWAGFAG' A
#
# COMPACT_ATOMS: atom_id res chain seq x y z
N MET A 1 -11.25 -22.92 -4.67
CA MET A 1 -12.11 -22.15 -3.75
C MET A 1 -11.23 -21.06 -3.16
N SER A 2 -11.22 -19.87 -3.76
CA SER A 2 -10.53 -18.72 -3.16
C SER A 2 -11.54 -18.05 -2.23
N GLY A 3 -11.22 -18.05 -0.94
CA GLY A 3 -12.03 -17.41 0.08
C GLY A 3 -12.07 -15.92 -0.19
N ASP A 4 -13.28 -15.41 -0.35
CA ASP A 4 -13.62 -14.01 -0.14
C ASP A 4 -13.29 -13.72 1.33
N ALA A 5 -12.11 -13.15 1.58
CA ALA A 5 -11.78 -12.68 2.92
C ALA A 5 -12.75 -11.53 3.20
N ALA A 6 -13.66 -11.75 4.15
CA ALA A 6 -14.55 -10.71 4.62
C ALA A 6 -13.73 -9.44 4.92
N PRO A 7 -14.25 -8.24 4.61
CA PRO A 7 -13.50 -6.97 4.74
C PRO A 7 -12.93 -6.71 6.14
N GLU A 8 -13.33 -7.49 7.14
CA GLU A 8 -12.88 -7.42 8.53
C GLU A 8 -11.46 -7.96 8.77
N ASP A 9 -10.86 -8.74 7.86
CA ASP A 9 -9.54 -9.36 8.07
C ASP A 9 -8.36 -8.51 7.53
N ARG A 10 -8.63 -7.27 7.09
CA ARG A 10 -7.56 -6.35 6.68
C ARG A 10 -6.93 -5.74 7.93
N PRO A 11 -5.61 -5.85 8.12
CA PRO A 11 -4.95 -5.29 9.29
C PRO A 11 -5.20 -3.78 9.31
N ALA A 12 -5.80 -3.30 10.40
CA ALA A 12 -6.00 -1.88 10.62
C ALA A 12 -4.64 -1.14 10.54
N PRO A 13 -4.62 0.11 10.04
CA PRO A 13 -3.39 0.89 9.99
C PRO A 13 -2.77 1.01 11.38
N SER A 14 -1.50 0.63 11.52
CA SER A 14 -0.76 0.72 12.78
C SER A 14 -0.23 2.14 12.97
N ILE A 15 -0.44 2.71 14.16
CA ILE A 15 0.07 4.04 14.53
C ILE A 15 1.11 3.89 15.63
N GLU A 16 2.28 4.50 15.44
CA GLU A 16 3.40 4.43 16.37
C GLU A 16 3.87 5.83 16.79
N VAL A 17 3.80 6.13 18.09
CA VAL A 17 4.28 7.42 18.62
C VAL A 17 5.81 7.37 18.68
N ARG A 18 6.48 8.26 17.94
CA ARG A 18 7.95 8.37 17.92
C ARG A 18 8.50 9.36 18.94
N ARG A 19 7.72 10.38 19.31
CA ARG A 19 8.10 11.44 20.27
C ARG A 19 6.88 11.94 21.03
N GLY A 20 7.11 12.44 22.25
CA GLY A 20 6.06 12.94 23.16
C GLY A 20 5.37 11.82 23.94
N THR A 21 4.43 12.22 24.81
CA THR A 21 3.62 11.31 25.62
C THR A 21 2.17 11.79 25.55
N PRO A 22 1.45 11.48 24.46
CA PRO A 22 0.07 11.91 24.32
C PRO A 22 -0.79 11.27 25.41
N THR A 23 -1.81 12.00 25.83
CA THR A 23 -2.83 11.47 26.72
C THR A 23 -3.71 10.44 26.00
N VAL A 24 -4.48 9.67 26.77
CA VAL A 24 -5.43 8.69 26.23
C VAL A 24 -6.49 9.36 25.36
N ASP A 25 -6.97 10.54 25.77
CA ASP A 25 -8.00 11.26 25.03
C ASP A 25 -7.48 11.80 23.70
N GLU A 26 -6.24 12.32 23.68
CA GLU A 26 -5.60 12.76 22.44
C GLU A 26 -5.33 11.59 21.48
N LEU A 27 -4.90 10.45 22.01
CA LEU A 27 -4.73 9.23 21.21
C LEU A 27 -6.08 8.75 20.62
N ALA A 28 -7.15 8.78 21.41
CA ALA A 28 -8.48 8.41 20.95
C ALA A 28 -8.98 9.36 19.84
N ALA A 29 -8.81 10.68 20.04
CA ALA A 29 -9.16 11.67 19.03
C ALA A 29 -8.36 11.47 17.74
N LEU A 30 -7.06 11.20 17.84
CA LEU A 30 -6.20 10.93 16.69
C LEU A 30 -6.63 9.66 15.94
N ILE A 31 -6.89 8.56 16.66
CA ILE A 31 -7.35 7.31 16.04
C ILE A 31 -8.68 7.53 15.31
N ALA A 32 -9.63 8.25 15.92
CA ALA A 32 -10.92 8.53 15.30
C ALA A 32 -10.76 9.29 13.97
N VAL A 33 -10.00 10.39 13.98
CA VAL A 33 -9.79 11.23 12.80
C VAL A 33 -9.04 10.48 11.70
N VAL A 34 -7.96 9.78 12.04
CA VAL A 34 -7.15 9.05 11.04
C VAL A 34 -7.93 7.87 10.46
N SER A 35 -8.72 7.16 11.27
CA SER A 35 -9.54 6.05 10.79
C SER A 35 -10.66 6.53 9.87
N GLU A 36 -11.31 7.65 10.20
CA GLU A 36 -12.33 8.27 9.34
C GLU A 36 -11.73 8.73 8.01
N ALA A 37 -10.61 9.44 8.04
CA ALA A 37 -9.91 9.87 6.84
C ALA A 37 -9.48 8.68 5.97
N TYR A 38 -8.94 7.63 6.59
CA TYR A 38 -8.57 6.40 5.88
C TYR A 38 -9.77 5.71 5.24
N ALA A 39 -10.89 5.61 5.95
CA ALA A 39 -12.12 5.00 5.42
C ALA A 39 -12.68 5.79 4.23
N ALA A 40 -12.67 7.12 4.31
CA ALA A 40 -13.08 7.99 3.22
C ALA A 40 -12.18 7.79 1.98
N GLU A 41 -10.87 7.84 2.16
CA GLU A 41 -9.89 7.60 1.08
C GLU A 41 -10.08 6.21 0.45
N ALA A 42 -10.18 5.16 1.28
CA ALA A 42 -10.39 3.79 0.81
C ALA A 42 -11.69 3.63 0.03
N SER A 43 -12.78 4.30 0.45
CA SER A 43 -14.06 4.27 -0.27
C SER A 43 -14.00 4.96 -1.65
N SER A 44 -13.13 5.96 -1.79
CA SER A 44 -12.92 6.70 -3.04
C SER A 44 -11.88 6.05 -3.96
N ALA A 45 -11.14 5.06 -3.46
CA ALA A 45 -10.09 4.39 -4.20
C ALA A 45 -10.68 3.64 -5.40
N THR A 46 -10.16 3.95 -6.59
CA THR A 46 -10.53 3.28 -7.85
C THR A 46 -9.58 2.15 -8.22
N ALA A 47 -8.42 2.10 -7.56
CA ALA A 47 -7.44 1.04 -7.77
C ALA A 47 -7.93 -0.27 -7.16
N PRO A 48 -7.74 -1.41 -7.84
CA PRO A 48 -8.09 -2.70 -7.28
C PRO A 48 -7.21 -3.02 -6.07
N GLU A 49 -7.87 -3.56 -5.05
CA GLU A 49 -7.29 -3.95 -3.77
C GLU A 49 -6.19 -5.02 -3.91
N GLU A 50 -6.41 -5.98 -4.80
CA GLU A 50 -5.47 -7.04 -5.10
C GLU A 50 -4.46 -6.56 -6.14
N THR A 51 -3.17 -6.74 -5.87
CA THR A 51 -2.12 -6.58 -6.87
C THR A 51 -2.16 -7.76 -7.85
N ARG A 52 -3.18 -7.80 -8.72
CA ARG A 52 -3.20 -8.73 -9.85
C ARG A 52 -2.16 -8.27 -10.88
N PRO A 53 -1.47 -9.19 -11.57
CA PRO A 53 -0.60 -8.82 -12.67
C PRO A 53 -1.39 -8.01 -13.70
N SER A 54 -0.92 -6.79 -13.97
CA SER A 54 -1.57 -5.92 -14.94
C SER A 54 -1.63 -6.59 -16.32
N ALA A 55 -2.58 -6.20 -17.17
CA ALA A 55 -2.65 -6.72 -18.54
C ALA A 55 -1.32 -6.50 -19.31
N TRP A 56 -0.61 -5.42 -18.99
CA TRP A 56 0.73 -5.13 -19.50
C TRP A 56 1.78 -6.11 -18.96
N ALA A 57 1.78 -6.38 -17.65
CA ALA A 57 2.68 -7.38 -17.05
C ALA A 57 2.42 -8.79 -17.62
N ARG A 58 1.16 -9.14 -17.91
CA ARG A 58 0.78 -10.43 -18.53
C ARG A 58 1.17 -10.53 -20.00
N SER A 59 1.10 -9.43 -20.75
CA SER A 59 1.40 -9.39 -22.18
C SER A 59 2.85 -9.01 -22.50
N ALA A 60 3.64 -8.66 -21.48
CA ALA A 60 5.08 -8.48 -21.57
C ALA A 60 5.74 -9.82 -21.95
N ARG A 61 5.78 -10.11 -23.25
CA ARG A 61 6.53 -11.25 -23.81
C ARG A 61 7.99 -11.14 -23.40
N GLY A 62 8.61 -12.28 -23.08
CA GLY A 62 9.89 -12.43 -22.36
C GLY A 62 11.14 -11.83 -23.00
N LEU A 63 11.16 -10.51 -23.21
CA LEU A 63 12.30 -9.78 -23.75
C LEU A 63 12.67 -8.54 -22.93
N ARG A 64 11.98 -8.23 -21.83
CA ARG A 64 12.43 -7.18 -20.89
C ARG A 64 12.36 -7.68 -19.46
N ARG A 65 13.53 -8.05 -18.92
CA ARG A 65 13.74 -8.18 -17.47
C ARG A 65 13.40 -6.82 -16.83
N PRO A 66 12.70 -6.79 -15.68
CA PRO A 66 12.51 -5.55 -14.93
C PRO A 66 13.86 -4.86 -14.68
N LEU A 67 13.88 -3.53 -14.78
CA LEU A 67 15.09 -2.74 -14.54
C LEU A 67 15.60 -3.00 -13.12
N ASP A 68 16.79 -3.57 -13.01
CA ASP A 68 17.45 -3.86 -11.74
C ASP A 68 17.97 -2.55 -11.13
N ARG A 69 17.22 -1.99 -10.17
CA ARG A 69 17.58 -0.72 -9.53
C ARG A 69 18.81 -0.84 -8.61
N GLY A 70 19.24 -2.05 -8.26
CA GLY A 70 20.45 -2.29 -7.48
C GLY A 70 21.72 -2.34 -8.32
N ALA A 71 21.59 -2.55 -9.64
CA ALA A 71 22.73 -2.70 -10.56
C ALA A 71 23.42 -1.37 -10.95
N GLY A 72 22.86 -0.21 -10.54
CA GLY A 72 23.41 1.10 -10.88
C GLY A 72 23.22 1.49 -12.36
N TRP A 73 23.63 2.72 -12.69
CA TRP A 73 23.52 3.33 -14.04
C TRP A 73 24.77 3.13 -14.92
N ALA A 74 25.57 2.09 -14.68
CA ALA A 74 26.83 1.91 -15.40
C ALA A 74 26.60 1.17 -16.74
N GLY A 75 26.62 1.89 -17.86
CA GLY A 75 26.60 1.22 -19.17
C GLY A 75 26.54 2.06 -20.44
N PHE A 76 26.36 3.39 -20.40
CA PHE A 76 26.47 4.20 -21.61
C PHE A 76 27.89 4.78 -21.75
N ALA A 77 28.75 4.05 -22.45
CA ALA A 77 29.90 4.61 -23.13
C ALA A 77 29.58 4.54 -24.63
N GLY A 78 29.56 5.70 -25.29
CA GLY A 78 29.06 5.87 -26.66
C GLY A 78 29.78 5.05 -27.72
#